data_AF-A0A959TG03-F1
#
_entry.id   AF-A0A959TG03-F1
#
_cell.length_a   1.000
_cell.length_b   1.000
_cell.length_c   1.000
_cell.angle_alpha   90.00
_cell.angle_beta   90.00
_cell.angle_gamma   90.00
#
_symmetry.space_group_name_H-M   'P 1'
#
loop_
_entity.id
_entity.type
_entity.pdbx_description
1 polymer ?
#
loop_
_entity_poly.entity_id
_entity_poly.type
_entity_poly.pdbx_seq_one_letter_code
_entity_poly.pdbx_strand_id
1 'polypeptide(L)' 'IRIITRITGPDAGQVLFEGRPMRQEDVLQLGYLPEERGLYKKMKVGEQAVYLARLKGMDKAEATKRIKEWFERWDM' A
#
# COMPACT_ATOMS: atom_id res chain seq x y z
N ILE A 1 13.96 -4.08 -1.69
CA ILE A 1 12.56 -3.59 -1.75
C ILE A 1 12.36 -2.46 -2.77
N ARG A 2 13.21 -1.42 -2.79
CA ARG A 2 13.04 -0.21 -3.63
C ARG A 2 12.96 -0.45 -5.15
N ILE A 3 13.59 -1.53 -5.64
CA ILE A 3 13.49 -1.96 -7.04
C ILE A 3 12.09 -2.50 -7.37
N ILE A 4 11.52 -3.34 -6.49
CA ILE A 4 10.18 -3.91 -6.66
C ILE A 4 9.11 -2.82 -6.53
N THR A 5 9.28 -1.87 -5.61
CA THR A 5 8.38 -0.71 -5.50
C THR A 5 8.61 0.35 -6.59
N ARG A 6 9.56 0.12 -7.51
CA ARG A 6 10.01 1.06 -8.55
C ARG A 6 10.45 2.43 -8.06
N ILE A 7 10.89 2.54 -6.80
CA ILE A 7 11.56 3.75 -6.28
C ILE A 7 12.93 3.91 -6.95
N THR A 8 13.60 2.80 -7.30
CA THR A 8 14.87 2.77 -8.03
C THR A 8 14.82 1.70 -9.13
N GLY A 9 15.51 1.89 -10.24
CA GLY A 9 15.67 0.85 -11.28
C GLY A 9 16.76 -0.16 -10.91
N PRO A 10 16.75 -1.38 -11.48
CA PRO A 10 17.88 -2.31 -11.39
C PRO A 10 19.00 -1.90 -12.35
N ASP A 11 20.26 -2.15 -11.97
CA ASP A 11 21.42 -1.90 -12.83
C ASP A 11 21.55 -2.94 -13.95
N ALA A 12 21.06 -4.16 -13.71
CA ALA A 12 20.99 -5.25 -14.70
C ALA A 12 19.83 -6.21 -14.37
N GLY A 13 19.38 -6.96 -15.38
CA GLY A 13 18.27 -7.90 -15.28
C GLY A 13 16.89 -7.25 -15.40
N GLN A 14 15.85 -8.02 -15.10
CA GLN A 14 14.46 -7.56 -15.18
C GLN A 14 13.63 -8.06 -14.01
N VAL A 15 12.67 -7.25 -13.58
CA VAL A 15 11.67 -7.64 -12.58
C VAL A 15 10.46 -8.20 -13.30
N LEU A 16 10.09 -9.42 -12.96
CA LEU A 16 8.85 -10.05 -13.42
C LEU A 16 7.78 -9.91 -12.34
N PHE A 17 6.59 -9.50 -12.74
CA PHE A 17 5.38 -9.53 -11.91
C PHE A 17 4.38 -10.44 -12.60
N GLU A 18 3.94 -11.49 -11.91
CA GLU A 18 3.05 -12.54 -12.48
C GLU A 18 3.59 -13.15 -13.79
N GLY A 19 4.90 -13.40 -13.85
CA GLY A 19 5.55 -14.04 -15.01
C GLY A 19 5.79 -13.13 -16.22
N ARG A 20 5.30 -11.87 -16.21
CA ARG A 20 5.56 -10.87 -17.26
C ARG A 20 6.46 -9.74 -16.76
N PRO A 21 7.12 -8.98 -17.64
CA PRO A 21 7.85 -7.78 -17.23
C PRO A 21 6.94 -6.84 -16.43
N MET A 22 7.44 -6.42 -15.28
CA MET A 22 6.72 -5.51 -14.40
C MET A 22 6.53 -4.17 -15.10
N ARG A 23 5.34 -3.58 -15.00
CA ARG A 23 4.95 -2.29 -15.54
C ARG A 23 4.71 -1.29 -14.41
N GLN A 24 4.64 0.00 -14.73
CA GLN A 24 4.44 1.05 -13.72
C GLN A 24 3.10 0.92 -12.98
N GLU A 25 2.05 0.52 -13.70
CA GLU A 25 0.71 0.27 -13.15
C GLU A 25 0.68 -0.85 -12.09
N ASP A 26 1.61 -1.80 -12.13
CA ASP A 26 1.66 -2.91 -11.17
C ASP A 26 1.95 -2.44 -9.74
N VAL A 27 2.60 -1.28 -9.59
CA VAL A 27 2.88 -0.66 -8.29
C VAL A 27 1.59 -0.29 -7.55
N LEU A 28 0.47 -0.09 -8.27
CA LEU A 28 -0.82 0.17 -7.64
C LEU A 28 -1.31 -1.05 -6.86
N GLN A 29 -0.98 -2.27 -7.30
CA GLN A 29 -1.35 -3.53 -6.68
C GLN A 29 -0.44 -3.91 -5.50
N LEU A 30 0.69 -3.23 -5.36
CA LEU A 30 1.64 -3.47 -4.27
C LEU A 30 1.38 -2.53 -3.09
N GLY A 31 1.36 -3.12 -1.89
CA GLY A 31 1.42 -2.41 -0.61
C GLY A 31 2.84 -2.45 -0.06
N TYR A 32 3.37 -1.30 0.35
CA TYR A 32 4.65 -1.21 1.06
C TYR A 32 4.48 -0.38 2.32
N LEU A 33 4.78 -0.98 3.46
CA LEU A 33 4.86 -0.31 4.75
C LEU A 33 6.34 0.03 5.01
N PRO A 34 6.75 1.32 4.98
CA PRO A 34 8.13 1.68 5.26
C PRO A 34 8.51 1.41 6.72
N GLU A 35 9.78 1.05 6.96
CA GLU A 35 10.34 0.90 8.32
C GLU A 35 10.41 2.24 9.08
N GLU A 36 10.57 3.35 8.36
CA GLU A 36 10.48 4.67 8.97
C GLU A 36 9.04 4.94 9.42
N ARG A 37 8.87 5.05 10.74
CA ARG A 37 7.60 5.34 11.40
C ARG A 37 7.17 6.80 11.17
N GLY A 38 6.91 7.15 9.92
CA GLY A 38 6.25 8.39 9.52
C GLY A 38 4.74 8.27 9.63
N LEU A 39 4.21 7.88 10.80
CA LEU A 39 2.78 8.04 11.04
C LEU A 39 2.50 9.54 11.26
N TYR A 40 1.46 10.07 10.61
CA TYR A 40 1.04 11.46 10.82
C TYR A 40 0.69 11.62 12.29
N LYS A 41 1.60 12.22 13.09
CA LYS A 41 1.58 12.19 14.56
C LYS A 41 0.27 12.65 15.21
N LYS A 42 -0.60 13.35 14.47
CA LYS A 42 -1.88 13.90 14.95
C LYS A 42 -3.12 13.21 14.35
N MET A 43 -2.96 12.19 13.51
CA MET A 43 -4.07 11.51 12.83
C MET A 43 -4.41 10.18 13.52
N LYS A 44 -5.69 9.83 13.61
CA LYS A 44 -6.09 8.50 14.12
C LYS A 44 -5.71 7.41 13.11
N VAL A 45 -5.32 6.24 13.60
CA VAL A 45 -4.90 5.11 12.75
C VAL A 45 -5.97 4.71 11.72
N GLY A 46 -7.25 4.70 12.12
CA GLY A 46 -8.36 4.40 11.21
C GLY A 46 -8.55 5.45 10.12
N GLU A 47 -8.39 6.74 10.46
CA GLU A 47 -8.47 7.83 9.48
C GLU A 47 -7.33 7.75 8.48
N GLN A 48 -6.12 7.42 8.94
CA GLN A 48 -4.95 7.25 8.08
C GLN A 48 -5.12 6.04 7.15
N ALA A 49 -5.64 4.93 7.66
CA ALA A 49 -5.92 3.75 6.84
C ALA A 49 -6.97 4.07 5.74
N VAL A 50 -8.05 4.79 6.08
CA VAL A 50 -9.06 5.22 5.11
C VAL A 50 -8.44 6.18 4.09
N TYR A 51 -7.59 7.12 4.51
CA TYR A 51 -6.90 8.04 3.61
C TYR A 51 -6.03 7.30 2.59
N LEU A 52 -5.21 6.34 3.03
CA LEU A 52 -4.37 5.53 2.15
C LEU A 52 -5.19 4.66 1.18
N ALA A 53 -6.28 4.05 1.65
CA ALA A 53 -7.18 3.28 0.80
C ALA A 53 -7.82 4.15 -0.30
N ARG A 54 -8.20 5.39 0.02
CA ARG A 54 -8.74 6.34 -0.95
C ARG A 54 -7.71 6.80 -1.97
N LEU A 55 -6.45 6.99 -1.57
CA LEU A 55 -5.36 7.28 -2.52
C LEU A 55 -5.14 6.15 -3.53
N LYS A 56 -5.48 4.91 -3.15
CA LYS A 56 -5.46 3.73 -4.04
C LYS A 56 -6.74 3.57 -4.87
N GLY A 57 -7.68 4.52 -4.81
CA GLY A 57 -8.90 4.54 -5.61
C GLY A 57 -10.11 3.85 -4.98
N MET A 58 -10.05 3.45 -3.71
CA MET A 58 -11.21 2.88 -3.03
C MET A 58 -12.25 3.94 -2.66
N ASP A 59 -13.53 3.57 -2.74
CA ASP A 59 -14.61 4.36 -2.16
C ASP A 59 -14.48 4.45 -0.63
N LYS A 60 -14.92 5.56 -0.05
CA LYS A 60 -14.80 5.82 1.39
C LYS A 60 -15.60 4.81 2.22
N ALA A 61 -16.83 4.49 1.80
CA ALA A 61 -17.68 3.57 2.56
C ALA A 61 -17.09 2.16 2.56
N GLU A 62 -16.65 1.69 1.38
CA GLU A 62 -16.00 0.39 1.25
C GLU A 62 -14.67 0.32 2.01
N ALA A 63 -13.84 1.36 1.93
CA ALA A 63 -12.60 1.43 2.69
C ALA A 63 -12.85 1.35 4.20
N THR A 64 -13.82 2.12 4.70
CA THR A 64 -14.16 2.13 6.14
C THR A 64 -14.66 0.76 6.60
N LYS A 65 -15.50 0.10 5.79
CA LYS A 65 -16.00 -1.25 6.09
C LYS A 65 -14.85 -2.26 6.21
N ARG A 66 -14.00 -2.35 5.19
CA ARG A 66 -12.87 -3.31 5.18
C ARG A 66 -11.88 -3.06 6.32
N ILE A 67 -11.58 -1.79 6.62
CA ILE A 67 -10.65 -1.46 7.71
C ILE A 67 -11.22 -1.91 9.05
N LYS A 68 -12.54 -1.74 9.28
CA LYS A 68 -13.19 -2.23 10.49
C LYS A 68 -13.10 -3.75 10.61
N GLU A 69 -13.36 -4.48 9.53
CA GLU A 69 -13.20 -5.95 9.49
C GLU A 69 -11.77 -6.39 9.84
N TRP A 70 -10.75 -5.66 9.36
CA TRP A 70 -9.36 -5.93 9.70
C TRP A 70 -9.00 -5.60 11.14
N PHE A 71 -9.54 -4.53 11.71
CA PHE A 71 -9.34 -4.18 13.12
C PHE A 71 -10.00 -5.20 14.05
N GLU A 72 -11.24 -5.61 13.76
CA GLU A 72 -11.90 -6.69 14.49
C GLU A 72 -11.10 -8.00 14.42
N ARG A 73 -10.54 -8.34 13.25
CA ARG A 73 -9.69 -9.53 13.08
C ARG A 73 -8.39 -9.48 13.90
N TRP A 74 -7.88 -8.29 14.20
CA TRP A 74 -6.62 -8.08 14.91
C TRP A 74 -6.82 -7.62 16.36
N ASP A 75 -8.04 -7.69 16.88
CA ASP A 75 -8.41 -7.24 18.23
C ASP A 75 -7.95 -5.80 18.53
N MET A 76 -8.12 -4.90 17.56
CA MET A 76 -7.73 -3.48 17.60
C MET A 76 -8.90 -2.51 17.72
#